data_AF-A0A947UIJ1-F1
#
_entry.id   AF-A0A947UIJ1-F1
#
_cell.length_a   1.000
_cell.length_b   1.000
_cell.length_c   1.000
_cell.angle_alpha   90.00
_cell.angle_beta   90.00
_cell.angle_gamma   90.00
#
_symmetry.space_group_name_H-M   'P 1'
#
loop_
_entity.id
_entity.type
_entity.pdbx_description
1 polymer ?
#
loop_
_entity_poly.entity_id
_entity_poly.type
_entity_poly.pdbx_seq_one_letter_code
_entity_poly.pdbx_strand_id
1 'polypeptide(L)'
;MIVYQANKADFVDRVRAGAIDEVISSFYFKATGRHVGKSEQDSWKHSMRYMRDVLADSAIPEDAGVSIEYHIPLTSKRIDFILTGQNEQGVDHAVLIELKQWSEVEMTEKDGIVMTPRFGEVSHPSYQVWTYTSLL
;
A
#
# COMPACT_ATOMS: atom_id res chain seq x y z
N MET A 1 -7.90 -3.86 -10.20
CA MET A 1 -8.20 -5.10 -9.43
C MET A 1 -7.72 -4.88 -8.01
N ILE A 2 -8.60 -5.07 -7.03
CA ILE A 2 -8.24 -4.93 -5.61
C ILE A 2 -7.89 -6.32 -5.08
N VAL A 3 -6.74 -6.44 -4.43
CA VAL A 3 -6.35 -7.69 -3.79
C VAL A 3 -7.04 -7.78 -2.43
N TYR A 4 -6.72 -6.89 -1.50
CA TYR A 4 -7.33 -6.88 -0.17
C TYR A 4 -8.15 -5.62 0.07
N GLN A 5 -9.31 -5.78 0.72
CA GLN A 5 -10.18 -4.68 1.13
C GLN A 5 -10.83 -5.00 2.47
N ALA A 6 -10.78 -4.05 3.41
CA ALA A 6 -11.45 -4.12 4.71
C ALA A 6 -11.63 -2.71 5.29
N ASN A 7 -12.22 -2.56 6.47
CA ASN A 7 -12.14 -1.30 7.24
C ASN A 7 -10.87 -1.27 8.12
N LYS A 8 -10.58 -0.11 8.72
CA LYS A 8 -9.41 0.12 9.58
C LYS A 8 -9.38 -0.85 10.76
N ALA A 9 -10.52 -1.04 11.44
CA ALA A 9 -10.62 -1.91 12.60
C ALA A 9 -10.22 -3.37 12.26
N ASP A 10 -10.82 -3.92 11.21
CA ASP A 10 -10.53 -5.28 10.73
C ASP A 10 -9.08 -5.43 10.27
N PHE A 11 -8.53 -4.41 9.60
CA PHE A 11 -7.14 -4.41 9.20
C PHE A 11 -6.21 -4.47 10.42
N VAL A 12 -6.40 -3.58 11.41
CA VAL A 12 -5.58 -3.51 12.62
C VAL A 12 -5.62 -4.83 13.39
N ASP A 13 -6.79 -5.42 13.55
CA ASP A 13 -6.95 -6.68 14.27
C ASP A 13 -6.28 -7.86 13.55
N ARG A 14 -6.38 -7.93 12.21
CA ARG A 14 -5.69 -8.96 11.42
C ARG A 14 -4.17 -8.85 11.48
N VAL A 15 -3.64 -7.62 11.49
CA VAL A 15 -2.19 -7.39 11.67
C VAL A 15 -1.76 -7.80 13.08
N ARG A 16 -2.54 -7.48 14.12
CA ARG A 16 -2.26 -7.88 15.51
C ARG A 16 -2.29 -9.40 15.69
N ALA A 17 -3.23 -10.08 15.05
CA ALA A 17 -3.32 -11.53 15.05
C ALA A 17 -2.19 -12.22 14.27
N GLY A 18 -1.37 -11.45 13.53
CA GLY A 18 -0.25 -11.99 12.74
C GLY A 18 -0.67 -12.73 11.47
N ALA A 19 -1.92 -12.55 11.03
CA ALA A 19 -2.53 -13.27 9.92
C ALA A 19 -2.62 -12.45 8.62
N ILE A 20 -2.19 -11.17 8.63
CA ILE A 20 -2.38 -10.25 7.51
C ILE A 20 -1.73 -10.74 6.20
N ASP A 21 -0.55 -11.33 6.26
CA ASP A 21 0.19 -11.85 5.11
C ASP A 21 -0.54 -13.04 4.46
N GLU A 22 -1.07 -13.96 5.26
CA GLU A 22 -1.86 -15.10 4.76
C GLU A 22 -3.19 -14.62 4.17
N VAL A 23 -3.82 -13.63 4.81
CA VAL A 23 -5.07 -13.05 4.33
C VAL A 23 -4.84 -12.38 2.97
N ILE A 24 -3.87 -11.48 2.85
CA ILE A 24 -3.55 -10.82 1.56
C ILE A 24 -3.17 -11.87 0.50
N SER A 25 -2.38 -12.88 0.84
CA SER A 25 -2.02 -13.98 -0.07
C SER A 25 -3.27 -14.74 -0.57
N SER A 26 -4.21 -15.04 0.32
CA SER A 26 -5.47 -15.72 -0.04
C SER A 26 -6.33 -14.88 -0.99
N PHE A 27 -6.39 -13.57 -0.74
CA PHE A 27 -7.10 -12.61 -1.56
C PHE A 27 -6.44 -12.46 -2.94
N TYR A 28 -5.10 -12.41 -2.98
CA TYR A 28 -4.32 -12.35 -4.21
C TYR A 28 -4.56 -13.59 -5.07
N PHE A 29 -4.53 -14.78 -4.45
CA PHE A 29 -4.85 -16.03 -5.15
C PHE A 29 -6.27 -16.03 -5.70
N LYS A 30 -7.27 -15.60 -4.92
CA LYS A 30 -8.65 -15.48 -5.40
C LYS A 30 -8.78 -14.52 -6.58
N ALA A 31 -8.05 -13.41 -6.57
CA ALA A 31 -8.12 -12.39 -7.61
C ALA A 31 -7.36 -12.77 -8.88
N THR A 32 -6.25 -13.52 -8.77
CA THR A 32 -5.32 -13.75 -9.89
C THR A 32 -5.14 -15.21 -10.31
N GLY A 33 -5.57 -16.16 -9.48
CA GLY A 33 -5.27 -17.59 -9.63
C GLY A 33 -3.82 -17.97 -9.37
N ARG A 34 -2.98 -17.05 -8.86
CA ARG A 34 -1.54 -17.26 -8.65
C ARG A 34 -1.19 -17.18 -7.17
N HIS A 35 -0.19 -17.96 -6.76
CA HIS A 35 0.40 -17.84 -5.43
C HIS A 35 1.56 -16.85 -5.45
N VAL A 36 1.73 -16.12 -4.35
CA VAL A 36 2.92 -15.29 -4.12
C VAL A 36 4.02 -16.05 -3.41
N GLY A 37 5.26 -15.67 -3.69
CA GLY A 37 6.44 -16.24 -3.03
C GLY A 37 6.57 -15.81 -1.57
N LYS A 38 7.41 -16.53 -0.81
CA LYS A 38 7.62 -16.26 0.62
C LYS A 38 8.15 -14.84 0.89
N SER A 39 9.05 -14.35 0.04
CA SER A 39 9.62 -13.00 0.15
C SER A 39 8.56 -11.89 0.03
N GLU A 40 7.53 -12.10 -0.78
CA GLU A 40 6.44 -11.14 -0.97
C GLU A 40 5.44 -11.18 0.19
N GLN A 41 5.16 -12.37 0.72
CA GLN A 41 4.40 -12.49 1.97
C GLN A 41 5.13 -11.81 3.13
N ASP A 42 6.45 -12.00 3.23
CA ASP A 42 7.27 -11.40 4.27
C ASP A 42 7.35 -9.87 4.12
N SER A 43 7.40 -9.36 2.88
CA SER A 43 7.38 -7.91 2.64
C SER A 43 6.04 -7.28 3.06
N TRP A 44 4.90 -7.93 2.76
CA TRP A 44 3.59 -7.50 3.26
C TRP A 44 3.54 -7.53 4.78
N LYS A 45 3.96 -8.64 5.40
CA LYS A 45 3.98 -8.79 6.86
C LYS A 45 4.77 -7.67 7.53
N HIS A 46 5.91 -7.29 6.95
CA HIS A 46 6.76 -6.23 7.45
C HIS A 46 6.08 -4.86 7.30
N SER A 47 5.69 -4.48 6.09
CA SER A 47 5.08 -3.18 5.80
C SER A 47 3.77 -2.94 6.55
N MET A 48 2.91 -3.97 6.64
CA MET A 48 1.58 -3.81 7.26
C MET A 48 1.65 -3.59 8.77
N ARG A 49 2.74 -4.00 9.44
CA ARG A 49 2.97 -3.65 10.85
C ARG A 49 3.15 -2.16 11.05
N TYR A 50 3.92 -1.50 10.17
CA TYR A 50 4.09 -0.04 10.22
C TYR A 50 2.80 0.69 9.87
N MET A 51 2.06 0.21 8.86
CA MET A 51 0.75 0.79 8.53
C MET A 51 -0.25 0.63 9.67
N ARG A 52 -0.24 -0.49 10.39
CA ARG A 52 -1.05 -0.65 11.62
C ARG A 52 -0.68 0.40 12.66
N ASP A 53 0.61 0.69 12.85
CA ASP A 53 1.05 1.65 13.86
C ASP A 53 0.60 3.08 13.51
N VAL A 54 0.64 3.44 12.22
CA VAL A 54 0.05 4.70 11.73
C VAL A 54 -1.46 4.72 11.93
N LEU A 55 -2.16 3.64 11.57
CA LEU A 55 -3.62 3.54 11.68
C LEU A 55 -4.14 3.32 13.10
N ALA A 56 -3.25 3.10 14.09
CA ALA A 56 -3.62 3.06 15.50
C ALA A 56 -4.05 4.44 16.04
N ASP A 57 -3.82 5.51 15.28
CA ASP A 57 -4.31 6.84 15.60
C ASP A 57 -5.86 6.86 15.61
N SER A 58 -6.43 7.29 16.74
CA SER A 58 -7.88 7.41 16.93
C SER A 58 -8.50 8.55 16.11
N ALA A 59 -7.71 9.48 15.59
CA ALA A 59 -8.19 10.52 14.68
C ALA A 59 -8.58 9.95 13.31
N ILE A 60 -8.11 8.75 12.95
CA ILE A 60 -8.52 8.04 11.74
C ILE A 60 -9.74 7.19 12.07
N PRO A 61 -10.90 7.38 11.41
CA PRO A 61 -12.12 6.63 11.71
C PRO A 61 -11.95 5.12 11.59
N GLU A 62 -12.58 4.36 12.49
CA GLU A 62 -12.50 2.88 12.49
C GLU A 62 -13.15 2.26 11.24
N ASP A 63 -14.12 2.95 10.65
CA ASP A 63 -14.80 2.57 9.41
C ASP A 63 -14.07 3.03 8.14
N ALA A 64 -12.93 3.73 8.27
CA ALA A 64 -12.12 4.09 7.11
C ALA A 64 -11.72 2.83 6.32
N GLY A 65 -11.97 2.86 5.02
CA GLY A 65 -11.64 1.75 4.13
C GLY A 65 -10.13 1.64 3.93
N VAL A 66 -9.63 0.41 4.00
CA VAL A 66 -8.25 0.03 3.69
C VAL A 66 -8.28 -0.87 2.46
N SER A 67 -7.54 -0.48 1.41
CA SER A 67 -7.27 -1.34 0.25
C SER A 67 -5.77 -1.52 0.06
N ILE A 68 -5.35 -2.76 -0.23
CA ILE A 68 -3.92 -3.10 -0.40
C ILE A 68 -3.74 -3.74 -1.77
N GLU A 69 -2.63 -3.41 -2.43
CA GLU A 69 -2.22 -3.94 -3.73
C GLU A 69 -3.27 -3.66 -4.82
N TYR A 70 -3.69 -2.40 -4.92
CA TYR A 70 -4.66 -1.94 -5.92
C TYR A 70 -4.01 -1.82 -7.30
N HIS A 71 -4.41 -2.67 -8.24
CA HIS A 71 -3.94 -2.60 -9.63
C HIS A 71 -4.79 -1.62 -10.41
N ILE A 72 -4.15 -0.58 -10.97
CA ILE A 72 -4.81 0.44 -11.79
C ILE A 72 -5.21 -0.19 -13.13
N PRO A 73 -6.51 -0.15 -13.50
CA PRO A 73 -6.98 -0.75 -14.76
C PRO A 73 -6.19 -0.28 -15.98
N LEU A 74 -5.99 -1.20 -16.94
CA LEU A 74 -5.29 -0.93 -18.21
C LEU A 74 -3.81 -0.51 -18.07
N THR A 75 -3.24 -0.61 -16.88
CA THR A 75 -1.81 -0.35 -16.64
C THR A 75 -1.17 -1.51 -15.87
N SER A 76 0.15 -1.55 -15.84
CA SER A 76 0.92 -2.42 -14.94
C SER A 76 1.19 -1.76 -13.57
N LYS A 77 0.63 -0.57 -13.32
CA LYS A 77 0.86 0.18 -12.08
C LYS A 77 -0.01 -0.35 -10.96
N ARG A 78 0.56 -0.33 -9.76
CA ARG A 78 -0.06 -0.80 -8.54
C ARG A 78 0.17 0.20 -7.44
N ILE A 79 -0.88 0.46 -6.66
CA ILE A 79 -0.82 1.27 -5.45
C ILE A 79 -0.74 0.31 -4.27
N ASP A 80 0.31 0.44 -3.47
CA ASP A 80 0.56 -0.49 -2.37
C ASP A 80 -0.53 -0.42 -1.29
N PHE A 81 -0.94 0.79 -0.92
CA PHE A 81 -1.93 1.00 0.12
C PHE A 81 -2.81 2.22 -0.17
N ILE A 82 -4.11 2.08 0.05
CA ILE A 82 -5.11 3.14 -0.10
C ILE A 82 -5.94 3.21 1.18
N LEU A 83 -6.06 4.40 1.74
CA LEU A 83 -7.02 4.71 2.78
C LEU A 83 -8.16 5.52 2.18
N THR A 84 -9.41 5.14 2.43
CA THR A 84 -10.60 5.86 1.96
C THR A 84 -11.51 6.19 3.13
N GLY A 85 -12.20 7.32 3.07
CA GLY A 85 -13.16 7.70 4.11
C GLY A 85 -13.85 9.00 3.77
N GLN A 86 -14.61 9.54 4.72
CA GLN A 86 -15.29 10.82 4.56
C GLN A 86 -14.75 11.85 5.54
N ASN A 87 -14.74 13.11 5.13
CA ASN A 87 -14.51 14.22 6.06
C ASN A 87 -15.81 14.57 6.82
N GLU A 88 -15.73 15.57 7.72
CA GLU A 88 -16.88 16.02 8.53
C GLU A 88 -18.09 16.50 7.70
N GLN A 89 -17.89 16.84 6.42
CA GLN A 89 -18.94 17.27 5.50
C GLN A 89 -19.54 16.12 4.68
N GLY A 90 -19.09 14.87 4.92
CA GLY A 90 -19.51 13.70 4.15
C GLY A 90 -18.89 13.63 2.75
N VAL A 91 -17.84 14.40 2.49
CA VAL A 91 -17.13 14.36 1.20
C VAL A 91 -16.15 13.18 1.23
N ASP A 92 -16.18 12.35 0.20
CA ASP A 92 -15.27 11.22 0.05
C ASP A 92 -13.82 11.69 -0.21
N HIS A 93 -12.87 11.07 0.50
CA HIS A 93 -11.43 11.28 0.34
C HIS A 93 -10.72 9.95 0.19
N ALA A 94 -9.63 9.95 -0.59
CA ALA A 94 -8.70 8.84 -0.71
C ALA A 94 -7.27 9.31 -0.51
N VAL A 95 -6.50 8.60 0.31
CA VAL A 95 -5.08 8.80 0.52
C VAL A 95 -4.34 7.62 -0.08
N LEU A 96 -3.48 7.91 -1.05
CA LEU A 96 -2.66 6.92 -1.74
C LEU A 96 -1.27 6.87 -1.10
N ILE A 97 -0.80 5.67 -0.80
CA ILE A 97 0.46 5.45 -0.10
C ILE A 97 1.28 4.42 -0.86
N GLU A 98 2.49 4.82 -1.25
CA GLU A 98 3.51 3.95 -1.84
C GLU A 98 4.52 3.57 -0.76
N LEU A 99 4.79 2.28 -0.59
CA LEU A 99 5.63 1.78 0.49
C LEU A 99 6.99 1.35 -0.06
N LYS A 100 8.07 1.89 0.50
CA LYS A 100 9.44 1.45 0.18
C LYS A 100 10.09 0.80 1.37
N GLN A 101 10.81 -0.29 1.09
CA GLN A 101 11.67 -0.98 2.05
C GLN A 101 13.15 -0.73 1.71
N TRP A 102 13.50 0.55 1.50
CA TRP A 102 14.87 1.00 1.30
C TRP A 102 15.36 1.63 2.60
N SER A 103 16.58 1.29 3.03
CA SER A 103 17.21 1.91 4.20
C SER A 103 17.99 3.18 3.83
N GLU A 104 18.42 3.29 2.58
CA GLU A 104 19.31 4.33 2.08
C GLU A 104 18.87 4.77 0.68
N VAL A 105 18.99 6.06 0.41
CA VAL A 105 18.67 6.68 -0.87
C VAL A 105 19.56 7.91 -1.07
N GLU A 106 20.00 8.13 -2.30
CA GLU A 106 20.81 9.29 -2.70
C GLU A 106 20.06 10.12 -3.75
N MET A 107 20.23 11.44 -3.68
CA MET A 107 19.67 12.36 -4.68
C MET A 107 20.43 12.22 -6.01
N THR A 108 19.72 12.45 -7.11
CA THR A 108 20.32 12.53 -8.45
C THR A 108 19.98 13.87 -9.09
N GLU A 109 20.70 14.23 -10.16
CA GLU A 109 20.41 15.44 -10.96
C GLU A 109 19.17 15.27 -11.87
N LYS A 110 18.60 14.06 -11.95
CA LYS A 110 17.44 13.74 -12.78
C LYS A 110 16.14 14.00 -12.02
N ASP A 111 15.21 14.71 -12.65
CA ASP A 111 13.91 14.99 -12.04
C ASP A 111 13.13 13.70 -11.74
N GLY A 112 12.56 13.63 -10.54
CA GLY A 112 11.79 12.48 -10.07
C GLY A 112 12.56 11.16 -9.96
N ILE A 113 13.90 11.17 -10.01
CA ILE A 113 14.75 9.97 -9.92
C ILE A 113 15.65 10.03 -8.69
N VAL A 114 15.77 8.89 -8.01
CA VAL A 114 16.70 8.68 -6.89
C VAL A 114 17.60 7.49 -7.14
N MET A 115 18.79 7.51 -6.54
CA MET A 115 19.72 6.39 -6.58
C MET A 115 19.55 5.54 -5.32
N THR A 116 19.47 4.23 -5.49
CA THR A 116 19.42 3.26 -4.38
C THR A 116 20.60 2.28 -4.50
N PRO A 117 21.23 1.87 -3.39
CA PRO A 117 22.35 0.93 -3.45
C PRO A 117 22.02 -0.43 -4.09
N ARG A 118 20.76 -0.87 -3.94
CA ARG A 118 20.31 -2.20 -4.39
C ARG A 118 19.76 -2.22 -5.81
N PHE A 119 19.06 -1.16 -6.23
CA PHE A 119 18.32 -1.15 -7.50
C PHE A 119 18.87 -0.13 -8.50
N GLY A 120 19.89 0.66 -8.13
CA GLY A 120 20.38 1.76 -8.94
C GLY A 120 19.37 2.91 -9.00
N GLU A 121 19.32 3.59 -10.15
CA GLU A 121 18.37 4.68 -10.40
C GLU A 121 16.94 4.16 -10.51
N VAL A 122 16.04 4.72 -9.71
CA VAL A 122 14.62 4.38 -9.66
C VAL A 122 13.77 5.64 -9.51
N SER A 123 12.50 5.58 -9.91
CA SER A 123 11.57 6.69 -9.67
C SER A 123 11.39 6.96 -8.18
N HIS A 124 11.41 8.24 -7.81
CA HIS A 124 11.10 8.69 -6.47
C HIS A 124 9.68 8.24 -6.08
N PRO A 125 9.45 7.71 -4.86
CA PRO A 125 8.13 7.20 -4.46
C PRO A 125 7.00 8.23 -4.58
N SER A 126 7.24 9.48 -4.20
CA SER A 126 6.26 10.56 -4.39
C SER A 126 5.92 10.82 -5.86
N TYR A 127 6.90 10.68 -6.77
CA TYR A 127 6.64 10.78 -8.19
C TYR A 127 5.77 9.61 -8.67
N GLN A 128 6.01 8.40 -8.16
CA GLN A 128 5.15 7.24 -8.45
C GLN A 128 3.70 7.49 -8.01
N VAL A 129 3.48 7.95 -6.77
CA VAL A 129 2.14 8.28 -6.25
C VAL A 129 1.46 9.34 -7.10
N TRP A 130 2.17 10.40 -7.47
CA TRP A 130 1.64 11.44 -8.36
C TRP A 130 1.25 10.90 -9.75
N THR A 131 1.99 9.93 -10.30
CA THR A 131 1.56 9.28 -11.54
C THR A 131 0.27 8.49 -11.38
N TYR A 132 0.00 7.92 -10.19
CA TYR A 132 -1.25 7.19 -9.94
C TYR A 132 -2.45 8.14 -9.94
N THR A 133 -2.33 9.31 -9.30
CA THR A 133 -3.42 10.31 -9.29
C THR A 133 -3.74 10.87 -10.66
N SER A 134 -2.79 10.81 -11.59
CA SER A 134 -3.02 11.23 -12.98
C SER A 134 -3.74 10.18 -13.83
N LEU A 135 -3.92 8.96 -13.30
CA LEU A 135 -4.50 7.80 -13.98
C LEU A 135 -5.84 7.34 -13.37
N LEU A 136 -6.21 7.89 -12.21
CA LEU A 136 -7.48 7.67 -11.52
C LEU A 136 -8.45 8.81 -11.83
#